data_AF-A0A7K4CNC5-F1
#
_entry.id   AF-A0A7K4CNC5-F1
#
_cell.length_a   1.000
_cell.length_b   1.000
_cell.length_c   1.000
_cell.angle_alpha   90.00
_cell.angle_beta   90.00
_cell.angle_gamma   90.00
#
_symmetry.space_group_name_H-M   'P 1'
#
loop_
_entity.id
_entity.type
_entity.pdbx_description
1 polymer ?
#
loop_
_entity_poly.entity_id
_entity_poly.type
_entity_poly.pdbx_seq_one_letter_code
_entity_poly.pdbx_strand_id
1 'polypeptide(L)'
;MKFFLLFSSTPLPPSIPLKALTSQGKRLDVACRMLRACTVGPDGCPSGHHVAAWFAGDGKLVRSIELHVDGHALDQPAILARFRSELVLARYLAEIVSGIARENGTKNEDCIHARFLDAGMNAEDSFLEAIRREQVESGTEIILLHENGTPILDFCRPGMLEWKQVQAHGAAIVIGDHNGFPVHVERTLLRTSDRILCITKSKRDEHGVGDAKVIPYLGSHVAAFVQMFSIRGMP
;
A
#
# COMPACT_ATOMS: atom_id res chain seq x y z
N MET A 1 3.42 -4.84 12.83
CA MET A 1 3.44 -4.75 11.35
C MET A 1 4.47 -3.71 10.98
N LYS A 2 5.44 -4.06 10.12
CA LYS A 2 6.59 -3.19 9.85
C LYS A 2 6.31 -2.21 8.70
N PHE A 3 5.67 -2.66 7.62
CA PHE A 3 5.42 -1.79 6.47
C PHE A 3 4.30 -2.29 5.53
N PHE A 4 3.73 -1.37 4.76
CA PHE A 4 2.87 -1.67 3.62
C PHE A 4 3.64 -1.62 2.31
N LEU A 5 3.28 -2.51 1.38
CA LEU A 5 3.75 -2.53 0.00
C LEU A 5 2.59 -2.22 -0.92
N LEU A 6 2.65 -1.06 -1.58
CA LEU A 6 1.60 -0.57 -2.46
C LEU A 6 2.05 -0.61 -3.91
N PHE A 7 1.26 -1.27 -4.75
CA PHE A 7 1.42 -1.13 -6.20
C PHE A 7 0.38 -0.14 -6.74
N SER A 8 0.83 0.84 -7.52
CA SER A 8 -0.02 1.80 -8.20
C SER A 8 0.27 1.85 -9.70
N SER A 9 -0.76 1.52 -10.48
CA SER A 9 -0.79 1.72 -11.93
C SER A 9 -0.89 3.20 -12.33
N THR A 10 -1.13 4.09 -11.37
CA THR A 10 -1.22 5.54 -11.60
C THR A 10 0.18 6.14 -11.78
N PRO A 11 0.44 6.89 -12.86
CA PRO A 11 1.69 7.61 -13.01
C PRO A 11 1.75 8.85 -12.14
N LEU A 12 2.96 9.18 -11.67
CA LEU A 12 3.28 10.40 -10.95
C LEU A 12 4.10 11.35 -11.84
N PRO A 13 3.46 12.19 -12.67
CA PRO A 13 4.18 13.17 -13.47
C PRO A 13 4.66 14.35 -12.59
N PRO A 14 5.73 15.07 -13.00
CA PRO A 14 6.15 16.31 -12.32
C PRO A 14 5.06 17.38 -12.28
N SER A 15 4.18 17.40 -13.28
CA SER A 15 3.02 18.30 -13.34
C SER A 15 1.74 17.53 -13.04
N ILE A 16 1.30 17.57 -11.79
CA ILE A 16 0.07 16.90 -11.33
C ILE A 16 -1.14 17.84 -11.53
N PRO A 17 -2.23 17.40 -12.19
CA PRO A 17 -3.43 18.21 -12.37
C PRO A 17 -4.25 18.26 -11.06
N LEU A 18 -3.83 19.14 -10.13
CA LEU A 18 -4.41 19.25 -8.78
C LEU A 18 -5.92 19.51 -8.73
N LYS A 19 -6.50 20.10 -9.79
CA LYS A 19 -7.94 20.35 -9.91
C LYS A 19 -8.73 19.13 -10.43
N ALA A 20 -8.05 18.08 -10.88
CA ALA A 20 -8.64 16.92 -11.55
C ALA A 20 -7.87 15.62 -11.25
N LEU A 21 -7.65 15.33 -9.97
CA LEU A 21 -6.89 14.15 -9.50
C LEU A 21 -7.49 12.80 -9.96
N THR A 22 -8.80 12.74 -10.14
CA THR A 22 -9.52 11.52 -10.57
C THR A 22 -9.33 11.26 -12.06
N SER A 23 -9.75 12.19 -12.92
CA SER A 23 -9.76 12.01 -14.38
C SER A 23 -8.39 12.25 -14.99
N GLN A 24 -7.90 13.49 -15.00
CA GLN A 24 -6.61 13.85 -15.60
C GLN A 24 -5.43 13.28 -14.79
N GLY A 25 -5.58 13.20 -13.46
CA GLY A 25 -4.61 12.58 -12.57
C GLY A 25 -4.65 11.05 -12.56
N LYS A 26 -5.46 10.41 -13.42
CA LYS A 26 -5.53 8.94 -13.56
C LYS A 26 -5.68 8.22 -12.21
N ARG A 27 -6.64 8.68 -11.40
CA ARG A 27 -6.96 8.14 -10.08
C ARG A 27 -5.87 8.34 -9.02
N LEU A 28 -5.07 9.40 -9.13
CA LEU A 28 -4.12 9.78 -8.08
C LEU A 28 -4.80 10.04 -6.72
N ASP A 29 -6.07 10.43 -6.72
CA ASP A 29 -6.89 10.51 -5.50
C ASP A 29 -6.90 9.18 -4.72
N VAL A 30 -6.96 8.06 -5.43
CA VAL A 30 -6.95 6.72 -4.83
C VAL A 30 -5.59 6.42 -4.21
N ALA A 31 -4.49 6.70 -4.92
CA ALA A 31 -3.15 6.47 -4.41
C ALA A 31 -2.86 7.35 -3.18
N CYS A 32 -3.26 8.63 -3.19
CA CYS A 32 -3.17 9.51 -2.02
C CYS A 32 -3.99 8.97 -0.84
N ARG A 33 -5.23 8.51 -1.09
CA ARG A 33 -6.09 7.95 -0.04
C ARG A 33 -5.50 6.67 0.54
N MET A 34 -4.89 5.82 -0.29
CA MET A 34 -4.20 4.59 0.13
C MET A 34 -2.96 4.89 0.96
N LEU A 35 -2.07 5.77 0.48
CA LEU A 35 -0.88 6.20 1.24
C LEU A 35 -1.28 6.74 2.62
N ARG A 36 -2.26 7.64 2.66
CA ARG A 36 -2.79 8.17 3.92
C ARG A 36 -3.35 7.06 4.82
N ALA A 37 -4.16 6.16 4.28
CA ALA A 37 -4.76 5.07 5.06
C ALA A 37 -3.73 4.04 5.54
N CYS A 38 -2.54 4.00 4.96
CA CYS A 38 -1.44 3.14 5.41
C CYS A 38 -0.59 3.80 6.50
N THR A 39 -0.48 5.13 6.50
CA THR A 39 0.37 5.88 7.44
C THR A 39 -0.40 6.53 8.58
N VAL A 40 -1.68 6.85 8.39
CA VAL A 40 -2.55 7.54 9.36
C VAL A 40 -3.77 6.68 9.67
N GLY A 41 -3.96 6.41 10.96
CA GLY A 41 -5.05 5.65 11.54
C GLY A 41 -6.44 6.23 11.24
N PRO A 42 -7.51 5.43 11.40
CA PRO A 42 -8.90 5.93 11.30
C PRO A 42 -9.23 7.02 12.32
N ASP A 43 -8.53 7.06 13.45
CA ASP A 43 -8.61 8.10 14.49
C ASP A 43 -7.86 9.39 14.11
N GLY A 44 -7.16 9.40 12.97
CA GLY A 44 -6.36 10.52 12.49
C GLY A 44 -4.95 10.58 13.09
N CYS A 45 -4.56 9.62 13.92
CA CYS A 45 -3.23 9.54 14.52
C CYS A 45 -2.24 8.84 13.57
N PRO A 46 -0.95 9.18 13.60
CA PRO A 46 0.08 8.41 12.91
C PRO A 46 0.06 6.93 13.36
N SER A 47 0.19 6.03 12.41
CA SER A 47 0.23 4.58 12.67
C SER A 47 1.63 4.06 13.01
N GLY A 48 2.67 4.85 12.71
CA GLY A 48 4.08 4.43 12.79
C GLY A 48 4.50 3.43 11.71
N HIS A 49 3.61 3.02 10.80
CA HIS A 49 3.95 2.07 9.73
C HIS A 49 4.68 2.74 8.58
N HIS A 50 5.77 2.11 8.13
CA HIS A 50 6.42 2.52 6.89
C HIS A 50 5.59 2.09 5.68
N VAL A 51 5.74 2.79 4.56
CA VAL A 51 5.05 2.44 3.31
C VAL A 51 6.02 2.54 2.16
N ALA A 52 6.19 1.46 1.39
CA ALA A 52 6.84 1.53 0.09
C ALA A 52 5.78 1.43 -1.01
N ALA A 53 5.85 2.32 -1.99
CA ALA A 53 4.88 2.47 -3.06
C ALA A 53 5.57 2.58 -4.42
N TRP A 54 5.06 1.82 -5.40
CA TRP A 54 5.55 1.83 -6.77
C TRP A 54 4.52 2.46 -7.68
N PHE A 55 4.92 3.54 -8.35
CA PHE A 55 4.09 4.25 -9.32
C PHE A 55 4.57 3.94 -10.72
N ALA A 56 3.64 3.54 -11.58
CA ALA A 56 3.93 3.24 -12.98
C ALA A 56 4.48 4.46 -13.73
N GLY A 57 5.41 4.23 -14.66
CA GLY A 57 5.77 5.23 -15.65
C GLY A 57 4.69 5.36 -16.72
N ASP A 58 4.71 6.45 -17.48
CA ASP A 58 3.82 6.60 -18.65
C ASP A 58 4.44 6.12 -19.97
N GLY A 59 5.63 5.52 -19.89
CA GLY A 59 6.36 4.93 -21.02
C GLY A 59 6.91 5.95 -22.02
N LYS A 60 6.72 7.26 -21.80
CA LYS A 60 7.14 8.32 -22.71
C LYS A 60 8.04 9.36 -22.05
N LEU A 61 7.66 9.86 -20.88
CA LEU A 61 8.31 10.99 -20.22
C LEU A 61 8.48 10.77 -18.71
N VAL A 62 7.68 9.89 -18.12
CA VAL A 62 7.68 9.61 -16.68
C VAL A 62 8.26 8.21 -16.47
N ARG A 63 9.44 8.15 -15.86
CA ARG A 63 10.01 6.89 -15.34
C ARG A 63 9.16 6.42 -14.16
N SER A 64 9.09 5.11 -13.96
CA SER A 64 8.50 4.54 -12.75
C SER A 64 9.20 5.10 -11.51
N ILE A 65 8.44 5.32 -10.45
CA ILE A 65 8.92 5.88 -9.19
C ILE A 65 8.72 4.85 -8.09
N GLU A 66 9.75 4.66 -7.28
CA GLU A 66 9.65 4.04 -5.98
C GLU A 66 9.65 5.13 -4.92
N LEU A 67 8.73 5.03 -3.97
CA LEU A 67 8.52 5.99 -2.91
C LEU A 67 8.41 5.26 -1.58
N HIS A 68 9.18 5.71 -0.59
CA HIS A 68 9.19 5.21 0.78
C HIS A 68 8.72 6.32 1.72
N VAL A 69 7.69 6.06 2.51
CA VAL A 69 7.22 6.92 3.58
C VAL A 69 7.66 6.36 4.92
N ASP A 70 8.37 7.18 5.69
CA ASP A 70 8.66 6.92 7.10
C ASP A 70 7.45 7.26 7.97
N GLY A 71 6.78 6.23 8.47
CA GLY A 71 5.60 6.35 9.33
C GLY A 71 5.89 7.06 10.66
N HIS A 72 7.10 6.94 11.20
CA HIS A 72 7.46 7.54 12.50
C HIS A 72 7.64 9.05 12.41
N ALA A 73 8.11 9.55 11.25
CA ALA A 73 8.25 10.99 11.03
C ALA A 73 6.89 11.73 11.07
N LEU A 74 5.76 11.03 10.87
CA LEU A 74 4.41 11.62 10.96
C LEU A 74 4.00 12.01 12.39
N ASP A 75 4.75 11.61 13.43
CA ASP A 75 4.49 12.10 14.80
C ASP A 75 4.70 13.62 14.93
N GLN A 76 5.40 14.24 13.98
CA GLN A 76 5.54 15.69 13.91
C GLN A 76 4.28 16.32 13.28
N PRO A 77 3.56 17.23 13.97
CA PRO A 77 2.31 17.81 13.46
C PRO A 77 2.44 18.52 12.11
N ALA A 78 3.59 19.13 11.83
CA ALA A 78 3.86 19.80 10.56
C ALA A 78 3.94 18.80 9.39
N ILE A 79 4.50 17.61 9.63
CA ILE A 79 4.58 16.52 8.65
C ILE A 79 3.22 15.85 8.48
N LEU A 80 2.52 15.55 9.59
CA LEU A 80 1.17 14.99 9.54
C LEU A 80 0.20 15.87 8.74
N ALA A 81 0.34 17.20 8.83
CA ALA A 81 -0.46 18.14 8.05
C ALA A 81 -0.34 17.94 6.53
N ARG A 82 0.76 17.35 6.03
CA ARG A 82 0.93 16.98 4.62
C ARG A 82 0.04 15.80 4.20
N PHE A 83 -0.42 14.98 5.14
CA PHE A 83 -1.27 13.80 4.92
C PHE A 83 -2.75 14.04 5.26
N ARG A 84 -3.14 15.28 5.60
CA ARG A 84 -4.51 15.58 6.06
C ARG A 84 -5.60 15.39 5.00
N SER A 85 -5.26 15.53 3.72
CA SER A 85 -6.21 15.35 2.61
C SER A 85 -5.51 14.92 1.33
N GLU A 86 -6.26 14.33 0.41
CA GLU A 86 -5.77 13.86 -0.89
C GLU A 86 -5.12 14.99 -1.70
N LEU A 87 -5.70 16.19 -1.67
CA LEU A 87 -5.17 17.34 -2.39
C LEU A 87 -3.84 17.80 -1.81
N VAL A 88 -3.72 17.85 -0.48
CA VAL A 88 -2.48 18.31 0.17
C VAL A 88 -1.37 17.30 -0.06
N LEU A 89 -1.68 16.00 0.05
CA LEU A 89 -0.72 14.93 -0.25
C LEU A 89 -0.33 14.93 -1.73
N ALA A 90 -1.28 15.12 -2.65
CA ALA A 90 -0.97 15.23 -4.08
C ALA A 90 -0.04 16.42 -4.40
N ARG A 91 -0.23 17.57 -3.73
CA ARG A 91 0.69 18.71 -3.85
C ARG A 91 2.09 18.35 -3.35
N TYR A 92 2.16 17.67 -2.22
CA TYR A 92 3.44 17.25 -1.64
C TYR A 92 4.17 16.24 -2.55
N LEU A 93 3.45 15.26 -3.12
CA LEU A 93 4.01 14.34 -4.12
C LEU A 93 4.49 15.08 -5.38
N ALA A 94 3.76 16.11 -5.85
CA ALA A 94 4.20 16.91 -6.99
C ALA A 94 5.52 17.66 -6.71
N GLU A 95 5.66 18.21 -5.51
CA GLU A 95 6.88 18.87 -5.03
C GLU A 95 8.06 17.88 -5.04
N ILE A 96 7.85 16.68 -4.50
CA ILE A 96 8.85 15.60 -4.46
C ILE A 96 9.27 15.17 -5.86
N VAL A 97 8.31 14.84 -6.74
CA VAL A 97 8.61 14.38 -8.11
C VAL A 97 9.33 15.45 -8.93
N SER A 98 8.94 16.72 -8.75
CA SER A 98 9.65 17.86 -9.34
C SER A 98 11.08 17.98 -8.80
N GLY A 99 11.30 17.67 -7.52
CA GLY A 99 12.63 17.59 -6.90
C GLY A 99 13.48 16.47 -7.47
N ILE A 100 12.95 15.25 -7.56
CA ILE A 100 13.63 14.08 -8.16
C ILE A 100 14.13 14.41 -9.57
N ALA A 101 13.31 15.08 -10.39
CA ALA A 101 13.67 15.47 -11.74
C ALA A 101 14.82 16.50 -11.81
N ARG A 102 15.03 17.28 -10.74
CA ARG A 102 16.12 18.27 -10.63
C ARG A 102 17.39 17.70 -9.98
N GLU A 103 17.23 16.79 -9.03
CA GLU A 103 18.30 16.22 -8.18
C GLU A 103 18.84 14.88 -8.71
N ASN A 104 18.84 14.68 -10.04
CA ASN A 104 19.37 13.48 -10.71
C ASN A 104 18.74 12.14 -10.30
N GLY A 105 17.46 12.12 -9.95
CA GLY A 105 16.69 10.88 -9.86
C GLY A 105 16.41 10.36 -8.45
N THR A 106 16.80 11.09 -7.40
CA THR A 106 16.45 10.80 -6.00
C THR A 106 16.04 12.07 -5.27
N LYS A 107 15.12 11.97 -4.31
CA LYS A 107 14.74 13.07 -3.41
C LYS A 107 14.45 12.52 -2.02
N ASN A 108 15.01 13.18 -1.01
CA ASN A 108 14.67 12.98 0.39
C ASN A 108 14.03 14.28 0.90
N GLU A 109 12.79 14.20 1.39
CA GLU A 109 12.05 15.35 1.90
C GLU A 109 11.20 14.92 3.10
N ASP A 110 11.43 15.53 4.26
CA ASP A 110 10.80 15.22 5.55
C ASP A 110 10.70 13.72 5.89
N CYS A 111 9.59 13.09 5.48
CA CYS A 111 9.24 11.69 5.74
C CYS A 111 9.22 10.83 4.47
N ILE A 112 9.53 11.39 3.30
CA ILE A 112 9.48 10.68 2.03
C ILE A 112 10.87 10.61 1.39
N HIS A 113 11.30 9.39 1.11
CA HIS A 113 12.40 9.10 0.20
C HIS A 113 11.83 8.57 -1.11
N ALA A 114 12.10 9.23 -2.23
CA ALA A 114 11.60 8.81 -3.53
C ALA A 114 12.70 8.81 -4.59
N ARG A 115 12.63 7.88 -5.53
CA ARG A 115 13.59 7.75 -6.61
C ARG A 115 12.95 7.30 -7.92
N PHE A 116 13.54 7.70 -9.04
CA PHE A 116 13.25 7.06 -10.32
C PHE A 116 13.87 5.67 -10.35
N LEU A 117 13.11 4.70 -10.85
CA LEU A 117 13.64 3.37 -11.17
C LEU A 117 14.57 3.43 -12.37
N ASP A 118 15.56 2.54 -12.41
CA ASP A 118 16.58 2.45 -13.47
C ASP A 118 15.99 2.33 -14.88
N ALA A 119 16.73 2.82 -15.88
CA ALA A 119 16.27 2.76 -17.27
C ALA A 119 16.03 1.31 -17.69
N GLY A 120 14.84 1.02 -18.20
CA GLY A 120 14.43 -0.34 -18.59
C GLY A 120 13.76 -1.15 -17.47
N MET A 121 13.79 -0.68 -16.23
CA MET A 121 13.04 -1.28 -15.13
C MET A 121 11.65 -0.65 -15.03
N ASN A 122 10.60 -1.47 -15.16
CA ASN A 122 9.23 -1.03 -14.94
C ASN A 122 8.86 -1.16 -13.44
N ALA A 123 7.72 -0.57 -13.05
CA ALA A 123 7.24 -0.62 -11.67
C ALA A 123 6.89 -2.05 -11.21
N GLU A 124 6.43 -2.90 -12.12
CA GLU A 124 5.93 -4.24 -11.83
C GLU A 124 7.07 -5.19 -11.41
N ASP A 125 8.13 -5.23 -12.22
CA ASP A 125 9.31 -6.04 -11.96
C ASP A 125 10.06 -5.55 -10.71
N SER A 126 10.19 -4.24 -10.54
CA SER A 126 10.80 -3.64 -9.35
C SER A 126 10.01 -3.94 -8.08
N PHE A 127 8.68 -3.91 -8.16
CA PHE A 127 7.81 -4.25 -7.06
C PHE A 127 7.94 -5.71 -6.64
N LEU A 128 7.96 -6.64 -7.60
CA LEU A 128 8.16 -8.06 -7.34
C LEU A 128 9.55 -8.35 -6.77
N GLU A 129 10.59 -7.68 -7.27
CA GLU A 129 11.95 -7.81 -6.74
C GLU A 129 12.06 -7.27 -5.32
N ALA A 130 11.38 -6.17 -5.00
CA ALA A 130 11.31 -5.65 -3.64
C ALA A 130 10.61 -6.64 -2.69
N ILE A 131 9.53 -7.27 -3.11
CA ILE A 131 8.85 -8.32 -2.33
C ILE A 131 9.79 -9.50 -2.08
N ARG A 132 10.48 -9.98 -3.12
CA ARG A 132 11.46 -11.06 -3.00
C ARG A 132 12.57 -10.69 -2.02
N ARG A 133 13.08 -9.47 -2.09
CA ARG A 133 14.12 -8.94 -1.20
C ARG A 133 13.64 -8.94 0.26
N GLU A 134 12.44 -8.41 0.52
CA GLU A 134 11.88 -8.39 1.86
C GLU A 134 11.65 -9.78 2.43
N GLN A 135 11.20 -10.73 1.60
CA GLN A 135 10.97 -12.10 2.04
C GLN A 135 12.28 -12.84 2.33
N VAL A 136 13.27 -12.74 1.43
CA VAL A 136 14.51 -13.54 1.50
C VAL A 136 15.58 -12.90 2.38
N GLU A 137 15.79 -11.59 2.26
CA GLU A 137 16.89 -10.89 2.94
C GLU A 137 16.46 -10.38 4.33
N SER A 138 15.27 -9.79 4.43
CA SER A 138 14.76 -9.27 5.71
C SER A 138 14.05 -10.35 6.55
N GLY A 139 13.73 -11.52 5.96
CA GLY A 139 12.92 -12.55 6.59
C GLY A 139 11.50 -12.09 6.92
N THR A 140 11.01 -11.07 6.20
CA THR A 140 9.69 -10.47 6.44
C THR A 140 8.61 -11.38 5.87
N GLU A 141 7.58 -11.68 6.67
CA GLU A 141 6.40 -12.41 6.21
C GLU A 141 5.58 -11.54 5.24
N ILE A 142 5.32 -12.06 4.04
CA ILE A 142 4.56 -11.39 2.98
C ILE A 142 3.10 -11.82 3.06
N ILE A 143 2.22 -10.87 3.35
CA ILE A 143 0.77 -11.08 3.44
C ILE A 143 0.09 -10.34 2.29
N LEU A 144 -0.48 -11.12 1.37
CA LEU A 144 -1.29 -10.60 0.27
C LEU A 144 -2.75 -10.45 0.70
N LEU A 145 -3.31 -9.25 0.52
CA LEU A 145 -4.75 -9.03 0.67
C LEU A 145 -5.44 -9.19 -0.67
N HIS A 146 -6.23 -10.25 -0.80
CA HIS A 146 -6.83 -10.68 -2.05
C HIS A 146 -8.20 -11.34 -1.79
N GLU A 147 -9.15 -11.19 -2.71
CA GLU A 147 -10.52 -11.70 -2.56
C GLU A 147 -10.61 -13.22 -2.36
N ASN A 148 -9.75 -13.98 -3.04
CA ASN A 148 -9.63 -15.43 -2.90
C ASN A 148 -8.86 -15.88 -1.64
N GLY A 149 -8.47 -14.95 -0.77
CA GLY A 149 -7.79 -15.26 0.48
C GLY A 149 -8.71 -15.87 1.54
N THR A 150 -8.08 -16.38 2.59
CA THR A 150 -8.82 -16.84 3.78
C THR A 150 -9.27 -15.62 4.61
N PRO A 151 -10.52 -15.57 5.12
CA PRO A 151 -11.00 -14.42 5.88
C PRO A 151 -10.11 -14.09 7.07
N ILE A 152 -9.66 -12.83 7.17
CA ILE A 152 -8.75 -12.36 8.22
C ILE A 152 -9.35 -12.57 9.62
N LEU A 153 -10.68 -12.48 9.74
CA LEU A 153 -11.39 -12.76 10.99
C LEU A 153 -11.31 -14.23 11.45
N ASP A 154 -11.07 -15.17 10.53
CA ASP A 154 -10.88 -16.58 10.90
C ASP A 154 -9.47 -16.82 11.46
N PHE A 155 -8.49 -15.98 11.12
CA PHE A 155 -7.18 -15.93 11.79
C PHE A 155 -7.23 -15.24 13.16
N CYS A 156 -8.18 -14.32 13.36
CA CYS A 156 -8.28 -13.51 14.58
C CYS A 156 -9.24 -14.11 15.64
N ARG A 157 -9.59 -15.40 15.60
CA ARG A 157 -10.54 -15.97 16.59
C ARG A 157 -9.96 -16.00 18.01
N PRO A 158 -10.79 -15.85 19.06
CA PRO A 158 -10.33 -15.76 20.44
C PRO A 158 -9.58 -17.03 20.85
N GLY A 159 -8.29 -16.89 21.16
CA GLY A 159 -7.41 -17.99 21.58
C GLY A 159 -6.20 -18.27 20.67
N MET A 160 -6.09 -17.65 19.48
CA MET A 160 -4.91 -17.83 18.63
C MET A 160 -3.90 -16.69 18.79
N LEU A 161 -2.69 -17.04 19.21
CA LEU A 161 -1.51 -16.16 19.28
C LEU A 161 -1.09 -15.56 17.92
N GLU A 162 -1.71 -15.97 16.81
CA GLU A 162 -1.17 -15.77 15.46
C GLU A 162 -1.09 -14.32 14.99
N TRP A 163 -2.11 -13.48 15.20
CA TRP A 163 -2.03 -12.09 14.71
C TRP A 163 -1.03 -11.23 15.51
N LYS A 164 -0.93 -11.48 16.83
CA LYS A 164 0.12 -10.88 17.66
C LYS A 164 1.50 -11.39 17.26
N GLN A 165 1.63 -12.65 16.84
CA GLN A 165 2.87 -13.20 16.30
C GLN A 165 3.23 -12.57 14.94
N VAL A 166 2.27 -12.41 14.03
CA VAL A 166 2.45 -11.68 12.75
C VAL A 166 2.95 -10.24 13.00
N GLN A 167 2.41 -9.58 14.04
CA GLN A 167 2.87 -8.26 14.44
C GLN A 167 4.28 -8.27 15.05
N ALA A 168 4.61 -9.28 15.85
CA ALA A 168 5.88 -9.41 16.57
C ALA A 168 7.04 -9.83 15.66
N HIS A 169 6.80 -10.69 14.67
CA HIS A 169 7.82 -11.12 13.70
C HIS A 169 8.01 -10.10 12.57
N GLY A 170 7.03 -9.21 12.38
CA GLY A 170 7.07 -8.17 11.36
C GLY A 170 6.65 -8.72 10.00
N ALA A 171 5.46 -8.32 9.57
CA ALA A 171 4.94 -8.64 8.25
C ALA A 171 4.87 -7.40 7.34
N ALA A 172 4.90 -7.67 6.04
CA ALA A 172 4.61 -6.75 4.96
C ALA A 172 3.23 -7.03 4.40
N ILE A 173 2.38 -6.01 4.31
CA ILE A 173 1.05 -6.16 3.73
C ILE A 173 1.03 -5.59 2.32
N VAL A 174 0.66 -6.45 1.37
CA VAL A 174 0.67 -6.15 -0.06
C VAL A 174 -0.74 -5.77 -0.51
N ILE A 175 -0.89 -4.57 -1.08
CA ILE A 175 -2.18 -4.01 -1.50
C ILE A 175 -2.05 -3.42 -2.91
N GLY A 176 -2.96 -3.81 -3.81
CA GLY A 176 -3.10 -3.26 -5.16
C GLY A 176 -3.98 -2.01 -5.19
N ASP A 177 -3.94 -1.26 -6.28
CA ASP A 177 -4.75 -0.05 -6.43
C ASP A 177 -6.19 -0.36 -6.89
N HIS A 178 -6.87 0.65 -7.44
CA HIS A 178 -8.24 0.51 -7.97
C HIS A 178 -8.40 -0.48 -9.13
N ASN A 179 -7.32 -0.84 -9.82
CA ASN A 179 -7.30 -1.87 -10.86
C ASN A 179 -6.82 -3.23 -10.33
N GLY A 180 -6.49 -3.32 -9.04
CA GLY A 180 -5.82 -4.47 -8.47
C GLY A 180 -4.35 -4.55 -8.88
N PHE A 181 -3.88 -5.76 -9.17
CA PHE A 181 -2.53 -5.98 -9.69
C PHE A 181 -2.60 -6.36 -11.18
N PRO A 182 -1.58 -5.99 -11.98
CA PRO A 182 -1.38 -6.58 -13.30
C PRO A 182 -1.34 -8.11 -13.21
N VAL A 183 -1.91 -8.81 -14.20
CA VAL A 183 -2.14 -10.26 -14.15
C VAL A 183 -0.88 -11.08 -13.82
N HIS A 184 0.29 -10.69 -14.34
CA HIS A 184 1.53 -11.42 -14.05
C HIS A 184 2.07 -11.12 -12.63
N VAL A 185 1.91 -9.89 -12.14
CA VAL A 185 2.20 -9.52 -10.74
C VAL A 185 1.29 -10.32 -9.82
N GLU A 186 -0.02 -10.29 -10.05
CA GLU A 186 -1.01 -11.02 -9.26
C GLU A 186 -0.70 -12.52 -9.17
N ARG A 187 -0.45 -13.17 -10.33
CA ARG A 187 -0.09 -14.60 -10.36
C ARG A 187 1.19 -14.91 -9.57
N THR A 188 2.15 -14.00 -9.58
CA THR A 188 3.40 -14.16 -8.83
C THR A 188 3.12 -14.04 -7.34
N LEU A 189 2.42 -12.99 -6.92
CA LEU A 189 2.04 -12.77 -5.52
C LEU A 189 1.24 -13.94 -4.94
N LEU A 190 0.27 -14.47 -5.68
CA LEU A 190 -0.53 -15.63 -5.26
C LEU A 190 0.31 -16.91 -5.06
N ARG A 191 1.50 -16.99 -5.65
CA ARG A 191 2.41 -18.14 -5.51
C ARG A 191 3.49 -17.93 -4.46
N THR A 192 3.94 -16.70 -4.26
CA THR A 192 5.10 -16.38 -3.43
C THR A 192 4.76 -15.82 -2.07
N SER A 193 3.54 -15.29 -1.87
CA SER A 193 3.14 -14.75 -0.57
C SER A 193 3.02 -15.86 0.47
N ASP A 194 3.51 -15.62 1.68
CA ASP A 194 3.44 -16.56 2.79
C ASP A 194 1.98 -16.79 3.23
N ARG A 195 1.15 -15.74 3.15
CA ARG A 195 -0.28 -15.81 3.41
C ARG A 195 -1.09 -15.01 2.41
N ILE A 196 -2.30 -15.50 2.13
CA ILE A 196 -3.30 -14.82 1.30
C ILE A 196 -4.57 -14.68 2.12
N LEU A 197 -4.91 -13.44 2.46
CA LEU A 197 -6.03 -13.11 3.35
C LEU A 197 -7.08 -12.25 2.64
N CYS A 198 -8.33 -12.32 3.08
CA CYS A 198 -9.41 -11.45 2.60
C CYS A 198 -10.16 -10.78 3.76
N ILE A 199 -10.85 -9.68 3.49
CA ILE A 199 -11.64 -8.96 4.53
C ILE A 199 -13.02 -9.58 4.72
N THR A 200 -13.62 -10.11 3.66
CA THR A 200 -14.98 -10.66 3.69
C THR A 200 -15.02 -12.07 4.24
N LYS A 201 -15.99 -12.37 5.12
CA LYS A 201 -16.35 -13.75 5.43
C LYS A 201 -17.15 -14.34 4.28
N SER A 202 -16.71 -15.48 3.74
CA SER A 202 -17.62 -16.41 3.08
C SER A 202 -18.63 -16.87 4.15
N LYS A 203 -19.90 -16.48 4.03
CA LYS A 203 -20.97 -17.20 4.72
C LYS A 203 -21.12 -18.53 3.99
N ARG A 204 -20.65 -19.63 4.59
CA ARG A 204 -21.25 -20.94 4.32
C ARG A 204 -22.55 -20.98 5.10
N ASP A 205 -23.68 -20.95 4.42
CA ASP A 205 -24.97 -21.33 4.99
C ASP A 205 -24.96 -22.82 5.31
N GLU A 206 -25.68 -23.21 6.36
CA GLU A 206 -25.81 -24.59 6.87
C GLU A 206 -26.44 -25.57 5.85
N HIS A 207 -26.82 -25.06 4.67
CA HIS A 207 -27.45 -25.80 3.58
C HIS A 207 -26.58 -25.87 2.31
N GLY A 208 -25.34 -25.36 2.35
CA GLY A 208 -24.36 -25.52 1.26
C GLY A 208 -24.67 -24.78 -0.04
N VAL A 209 -25.54 -23.76 -0.01
CA VAL A 209 -25.90 -22.97 -1.19
C VAL A 209 -25.95 -21.50 -0.81
N GLY A 210 -24.79 -20.85 -0.90
CA GLY A 210 -24.63 -19.43 -0.64
C GLY A 210 -23.27 -18.95 -1.09
N ASP A 211 -23.16 -18.59 -2.37
CA ASP A 211 -22.06 -17.75 -2.85
C ASP A 211 -22.22 -16.37 -2.17
N ALA A 212 -21.63 -16.24 -0.97
CA ALA A 212 -21.50 -14.95 -0.32
C ALA A 212 -20.77 -14.03 -1.31
N LYS A 213 -21.51 -13.09 -1.90
CA LYS A 213 -20.98 -12.16 -2.89
C LYS A 213 -19.78 -11.45 -2.29
N VAL A 214 -18.59 -11.70 -2.84
CA VAL A 214 -17.37 -10.99 -2.49
C VAL A 214 -17.63 -9.50 -2.70
N ILE A 215 -17.42 -8.70 -1.66
CA ILE A 215 -17.54 -7.25 -1.72
C ILE A 215 -16.14 -6.70 -1.98
N PRO A 216 -15.85 -6.15 -3.17
CA PRO A 216 -14.58 -5.51 -3.43
C PRO A 216 -14.49 -4.23 -2.60
N TYR A 217 -13.40 -4.09 -1.84
CA TYR A 217 -13.10 -2.89 -1.05
C TYR A 217 -12.07 -2.03 -1.76
N LEU A 218 -12.14 -0.72 -1.56
CA LEU A 218 -11.06 0.18 -1.95
C LEU A 218 -9.79 -0.17 -1.16
N GLY A 219 -8.62 -0.12 -1.78
CA GLY A 219 -7.34 -0.39 -1.10
C GLY A 219 -7.13 0.45 0.17
N SER A 220 -7.68 1.67 0.22
CA SER A 220 -7.66 2.51 1.42
C SER A 220 -8.55 1.99 2.55
N HIS A 221 -9.72 1.40 2.24
CA HIS A 221 -10.55 0.73 3.24
C HIS A 221 -9.87 -0.54 3.73
N VAL A 222 -9.17 -1.25 2.84
CA VAL A 222 -8.39 -2.43 3.18
C VAL A 222 -7.28 -2.06 4.19
N ALA A 223 -6.49 -1.03 3.90
CA ALA A 223 -5.45 -0.53 4.80
C ALA A 223 -6.02 -0.07 6.16
N ALA A 224 -7.11 0.70 6.14
CA ALA A 224 -7.77 1.14 7.38
C ALA A 224 -8.28 -0.05 8.23
N PHE A 225 -8.85 -1.08 7.59
CA PHE A 225 -9.33 -2.27 8.27
C PHE A 225 -8.18 -3.02 8.95
N VAL A 226 -7.07 -3.24 8.24
CA VAL A 226 -5.84 -3.83 8.78
C VAL A 226 -5.31 -3.06 9.98
N GLN A 227 -5.29 -1.73 9.90
CA GLN A 227 -4.82 -0.88 11.00
C GLN A 227 -5.71 -1.02 12.24
N MET A 228 -7.02 -1.26 12.08
CA MET A 228 -7.89 -1.51 13.24
C MET A 228 -7.49 -2.76 14.03
N PHE A 229 -7.03 -3.83 13.36
CA PHE A 229 -6.46 -5.02 14.03
C PHE A 229 -5.07 -4.78 14.61
N SER A 230 -4.41 -3.69 14.21
CA SER A 230 -3.07 -3.32 14.70
C SER A 230 -3.12 -2.43 15.93
N ILE A 231 -4.05 -1.48 15.96
CA ILE A 231 -4.21 -0.51 17.05
C ILE A 231 -4.96 -1.13 18.23
N ARG A 232 -5.97 -1.93 17.94
CA ARG A 232 -6.75 -2.61 18.98
C ARG A 232 -6.29 -4.05 18.96
N GLY A 233 -5.43 -4.41 19.91
CA GLY A 233 -5.23 -5.81 20.30
C GLY A 233 -6.54 -6.36 20.86
N MET A 234 -7.55 -6.47 20.01
CA MET A 234 -8.88 -6.92 20.36
C MET A 234 -8.78 -8.40 20.79
N PRO A 235 -9.55 -8.76 21.82
CA PRO A 235 -9.45 -10.03 22.52
C PRO A 235 -9.76 -11.25 21.63
#